data_AF-A0A6N7NTY8-F1
#
_entry.id   AF-A0A6N7NTY8-F1
#
_cell.length_a   1.000
_cell.length_b   1.000
_cell.length_c   1.000
_cell.angle_alpha   90.00
_cell.angle_beta   90.00
_cell.angle_gamma   90.00
#
_symmetry.space_group_name_H-M   'P 1'
#
loop_
_entity.id
_entity.type
_entity.pdbx_description
1 polymer ?
#
loop_
_entity_poly.entity_id
_entity_poly.type
_entity_poly.pdbx_seq_one_letter_code
_entity_poly.pdbx_strand_id
1 'polypeptide(L)'
;MTLPAPPPSLYLVDASIYVFRAWHSLPDQFQDAQGWPTNAVHGFARFLLDLLERERPRHIAIAFDEALDSGFRHRLYPAYKANRDPAPEALKRQFVHCKALCAALGLAVLAHHDYEADDLIGSALHVHRGSHRGVIISADKDLSQLLLDHDEQWDYARNQRWDVAGVKARHGVHAHQIADYLALCGDAVDNIPGVSGVGGKSAAVLLAHFGSLDALYERLDEVPFLRLRGAAQMAVRLREQREHALLWRQLTTIALDAPLEGSQPGLLRQTADPELLGGLCQTLRFGPMTRRRLFDAAGVPDILPTHSEPA
;
A
#
# COMPACT_ATOMS: atom_id res chain seq x y z
N MET A 1 -27.93 24.13 12.59
CA MET A 1 -26.49 23.86 12.78
C MET A 1 -26.00 23.21 11.50
N THR A 2 -25.22 23.92 10.69
CA THR A 2 -24.52 23.34 9.54
C THR A 2 -23.49 22.35 10.07
N LEU A 3 -23.55 21.10 9.62
CA LEU A 3 -22.51 20.11 9.91
C LEU A 3 -21.17 20.69 9.43
N PRO A 4 -20.07 20.52 10.20
CA PRO A 4 -18.76 20.96 9.75
C PRO A 4 -18.42 20.30 8.41
N ALA A 5 -17.77 21.06 7.52
CA ALA A 5 -17.29 20.50 6.26
C ALA A 5 -16.35 19.31 6.57
N PRO A 6 -16.42 18.20 5.80
CA PRO A 6 -15.54 17.07 6.01
C PRO A 6 -14.07 17.52 5.84
N PRO A 7 -13.14 16.93 6.60
CA PRO A 7 -11.72 17.29 6.50
C PRO A 7 -11.20 17.07 5.08
N PRO A 8 -10.18 17.82 4.64
CA PRO A 8 -9.53 17.60 3.36
C PRO A 8 -9.02 16.16 3.24
N SER A 9 -9.00 15.63 2.01
CA SER A 9 -8.56 14.25 1.76
C SER A 9 -7.06 14.20 1.48
N LEU A 10 -6.37 13.31 2.21
CA LEU A 10 -4.99 12.93 1.97
C LEU A 10 -4.97 11.60 1.20
N TYR A 11 -4.51 11.65 -0.06
CA TYR A 11 -4.42 10.47 -0.91
C TYR A 11 -3.08 9.77 -0.69
N LEU A 12 -3.12 8.49 -0.32
CA LEU A 12 -1.93 7.68 -0.01
C LEU A 12 -1.90 6.48 -0.94
N VAL A 13 -1.01 6.49 -1.93
CA VAL A 13 -0.93 5.47 -2.96
C VAL A 13 0.13 4.45 -2.60
N ASP A 14 -0.27 3.20 -2.44
CA ASP A 14 0.64 2.05 -2.52
C ASP A 14 1.00 1.86 -3.99
N ALA A 15 2.18 2.31 -4.41
CA ALA A 15 2.56 2.31 -5.81
C ALA A 15 3.05 0.92 -6.27
N SER A 16 3.67 0.16 -5.37
CA SER A 16 4.28 -1.13 -5.66
C SER A 16 3.30 -2.07 -6.35
N ILE A 17 2.08 -2.20 -5.81
CA ILE A 17 1.04 -3.08 -6.38
C ILE A 17 0.68 -2.71 -7.83
N TYR A 18 0.65 -1.41 -8.18
CA TYR A 18 0.32 -0.96 -9.54
C TYR A 18 1.49 -1.14 -10.51
N VAL A 19 2.73 -0.95 -10.05
CA VAL A 19 3.94 -1.23 -10.85
C VAL A 19 4.04 -2.73 -11.16
N PHE A 20 3.91 -3.60 -10.15
CA PHE A 20 3.92 -5.05 -10.34
C PHE A 20 2.78 -5.52 -11.24
N ARG A 21 1.57 -4.99 -11.05
CA ARG A 21 0.44 -5.31 -11.93
C ARG A 21 0.75 -4.93 -13.38
N ALA A 22 1.29 -3.73 -13.63
CA ALA A 22 1.65 -3.29 -14.96
C ALA A 22 2.73 -4.18 -15.59
N TRP A 23 3.76 -4.56 -14.80
CA TRP A 23 4.83 -5.47 -15.23
C TRP A 23 4.30 -6.82 -15.75
N HIS A 24 3.33 -7.42 -15.05
CA HIS A 24 2.78 -8.72 -15.42
C HIS A 24 1.65 -8.67 -16.46
N SER A 25 0.91 -7.56 -16.54
CA SER A 25 -0.28 -7.46 -17.41
C SER A 25 -0.02 -6.83 -18.77
N LEU A 26 1.08 -6.07 -18.93
CA LEU A 26 1.40 -5.40 -20.18
C LEU A 26 2.55 -6.11 -20.91
N PRO A 27 2.44 -6.29 -22.24
CA PRO A 27 3.52 -6.84 -23.04
C PRO A 27 4.79 -5.98 -22.93
N ASP A 28 5.96 -6.63 -23.02
CA ASP A 28 7.30 -6.05 -22.97
C ASP A 28 7.70 -5.27 -24.25
N GLN A 29 6.75 -5.05 -25.15
CA GLN A 29 6.92 -4.28 -26.39
C GLN A 29 7.30 -2.80 -26.17
N PHE A 30 7.08 -2.25 -24.98
CA PHE A 30 7.49 -0.90 -24.63
C PHE A 30 8.96 -0.93 -24.23
N GLN A 31 9.82 -0.25 -24.98
CA GLN A 31 11.25 -0.18 -24.71
C GLN A 31 11.75 1.26 -24.67
N ASP A 32 12.73 1.54 -23.82
CA ASP A 32 13.43 2.82 -23.78
C ASP A 32 14.37 3.02 -24.99
N ALA A 33 15.08 4.15 -25.01
CA ALA A 33 16.04 4.46 -26.07
C ALA A 33 17.20 3.46 -26.17
N GLN A 34 17.46 2.68 -25.12
CA GLN A 34 18.53 1.69 -24.99
C GLN A 34 18.02 0.24 -25.14
N GLY A 35 16.73 0.05 -25.45
CA GLY A 35 16.12 -1.27 -25.65
C GLY A 35 15.66 -1.97 -24.36
N TRP A 36 15.68 -1.30 -23.20
CA TRP A 36 15.20 -1.87 -21.95
C TRP A 36 13.67 -1.79 -21.84
N PRO A 37 13.01 -2.81 -21.29
CA PRO A 37 11.56 -2.80 -21.15
C PRO A 37 11.10 -1.67 -20.21
N THR A 38 9.99 -1.03 -20.59
CA THR A 38 9.35 0.09 -19.87
C THR A 38 7.84 -0.13 -19.65
N ASN A 39 7.35 -1.35 -19.91
CA ASN A 39 5.94 -1.73 -19.81
C ASN A 39 5.30 -1.40 -18.44
N ALA A 40 6.01 -1.64 -17.34
CA ALA A 40 5.54 -1.32 -15.99
C ALA A 40 5.41 0.20 -15.78
N VAL A 41 6.39 0.98 -16.25
CA VAL A 41 6.36 2.46 -16.16
C VAL A 41 5.20 3.02 -16.98
N HIS A 42 4.96 2.50 -18.18
CA HIS A 42 3.83 2.92 -19.01
C HIS A 42 2.47 2.58 -18.40
N GLY A 43 2.32 1.39 -17.81
CA GLY A 43 1.09 1.03 -17.11
C GLY A 43 0.87 1.86 -15.85
N PHE A 44 1.92 2.08 -15.06
CA PHE A 44 1.87 2.91 -13.86
C PHE A 44 1.52 4.37 -14.18
N ALA A 45 2.13 4.95 -15.23
CA ALA A 45 1.82 6.31 -15.68
C ALA A 45 0.35 6.47 -16.07
N ARG A 46 -0.26 5.47 -16.72
CA ARG A 46 -1.69 5.50 -17.06
C ARG A 46 -2.58 5.51 -15.81
N PHE A 47 -2.28 4.64 -14.84
CA PHE A 47 -2.97 4.62 -13.56
C PHE A 47 -2.86 5.98 -12.85
N LEU A 48 -1.65 6.51 -12.76
CA LEU A 48 -1.38 7.77 -12.06
C LEU A 48 -2.08 8.95 -12.74
N LEU A 49 -2.04 9.03 -14.07
CA LEU A 49 -2.75 10.05 -14.84
C LEU A 49 -4.25 9.99 -14.60
N ASP A 50 -4.85 8.80 -14.70
CA ASP A 50 -6.29 8.65 -14.48
C ASP A 50 -6.68 9.08 -13.06
N LEU A 51 -5.86 8.74 -12.05
CA LEU A 51 -6.07 9.19 -10.66
C LEU A 51 -6.00 10.71 -10.53
N LEU A 52 -4.94 11.33 -11.05
CA LEU A 52 -4.72 12.78 -10.97
C LEU A 52 -5.80 13.58 -11.71
N GLU A 53 -6.26 13.10 -12.86
CA GLU A 53 -7.30 13.77 -13.66
C GLU A 53 -8.68 13.68 -13.00
N ARG A 54 -9.01 12.52 -12.41
CA ARG A 54 -10.31 12.26 -11.78
C ARG A 54 -10.45 12.92 -10.43
N GLU A 55 -9.46 12.75 -9.56
CA GLU A 55 -9.54 13.16 -8.16
C GLU A 55 -8.92 14.55 -7.92
N ARG A 56 -8.01 14.99 -8.79
CA ARG A 56 -7.27 16.26 -8.67
C ARG A 56 -6.77 16.53 -7.25
N PRO A 57 -6.03 15.58 -6.65
CA PRO A 57 -5.67 15.65 -5.24
C PRO A 57 -4.68 16.78 -4.98
N ARG A 58 -4.93 17.56 -3.92
CA ARG A 58 -3.99 18.58 -3.42
C ARG A 58 -2.96 17.98 -2.46
N HIS A 59 -3.38 17.02 -1.66
CA HIS A 59 -2.56 16.31 -0.69
C HIS A 59 -2.42 14.86 -1.15
N ILE A 60 -1.22 14.49 -1.59
CA ILE A 60 -0.96 13.16 -2.15
C ILE A 60 0.47 12.72 -1.89
N ALA A 61 0.62 11.46 -1.48
CA ALA A 61 1.91 10.78 -1.43
C ALA A 61 1.85 9.42 -2.13
N ILE A 62 2.97 9.06 -2.74
CA ILE A 62 3.17 7.83 -3.50
C ILE A 62 4.27 7.02 -2.79
N ALA A 63 3.88 5.91 -2.16
CA ALA A 63 4.78 5.05 -1.40
C ALA A 63 5.28 3.88 -2.26
N PHE A 64 6.58 3.60 -2.19
CA PHE A 64 7.24 2.51 -2.89
C PHE A 64 7.99 1.62 -1.91
N ASP A 65 7.97 0.31 -2.16
CA ASP A 65 8.82 -0.63 -1.43
C ASP A 65 10.26 -0.56 -1.94
N GLU A 66 11.17 -0.22 -1.03
CA GLU A 66 12.62 -0.38 -1.23
C GLU A 66 13.21 -1.44 -0.28
N ALA A 67 12.56 -1.69 0.86
CA ALA A 67 12.96 -2.64 1.88
C ALA A 67 12.69 -4.12 1.53
N LEU A 68 12.87 -4.51 0.26
CA LEU A 68 12.38 -5.78 -0.30
C LEU A 68 12.86 -7.02 0.45
N ASP A 69 14.12 -7.06 0.88
CA ASP A 69 14.73 -8.24 1.54
C ASP A 69 15.47 -7.89 2.86
N SER A 70 15.45 -6.62 3.29
CA SER A 70 16.29 -6.11 4.37
C SER A 70 15.57 -5.30 5.43
N GLY A 71 14.25 -5.12 5.30
CA GLY A 71 13.42 -4.37 6.24
C GLY A 71 13.42 -4.95 7.66
N PHE A 72 12.87 -4.20 8.61
CA PHE A 72 12.85 -4.63 10.02
C PHE A 72 12.12 -5.96 10.24
N ARG A 73 11.09 -6.28 9.43
CA ARG A 73 10.37 -7.56 9.48
C ARG A 73 11.26 -8.76 9.16
N HIS A 74 12.19 -8.64 8.22
CA HIS A 74 13.15 -9.70 7.90
C HIS A 74 14.13 -9.98 9.05
N ARG A 75 14.49 -8.94 9.83
CA ARG A 75 15.31 -9.09 11.04
C ARG A 75 14.56 -9.82 12.16
N LEU A 76 13.24 -9.61 12.25
CA LEU A 76 12.37 -10.28 13.22
C LEU A 76 12.06 -11.73 12.82
N TYR A 77 11.79 -11.97 11.54
CA TYR A 77 11.44 -13.29 11.02
C TYR A 77 12.03 -13.48 9.62
N PRO A 78 13.16 -14.20 9.48
CA PRO A 78 13.86 -14.34 8.19
C PRO A 78 13.05 -14.99 7.06
N ALA A 79 11.99 -15.75 7.39
CA ALA A 79 11.14 -16.37 6.38
C ALA A 79 9.99 -15.44 5.92
N TYR A 80 9.84 -14.26 6.51
CA TYR A 80 8.86 -13.26 6.06
C TYR A 80 9.08 -12.94 4.58
N LYS A 81 8.02 -13.02 3.76
CA LYS A 81 8.05 -12.81 2.30
C LYS A 81 9.10 -13.63 1.52
N ALA A 82 9.75 -14.62 2.14
CA ALA A 82 10.82 -15.43 1.52
C ALA A 82 10.32 -16.34 0.38
N ASN A 83 9.01 -16.45 0.20
CA ASN A 83 8.36 -17.13 -0.92
C ASN A 83 8.18 -16.24 -2.16
N ARG A 84 8.62 -14.98 -2.13
CA ARG A 84 8.57 -14.05 -3.27
C ARG A 84 9.88 -14.13 -4.06
N ASP A 85 9.76 -14.23 -5.39
CA ASP A 85 10.93 -14.19 -6.26
C ASP A 85 11.56 -12.79 -6.25
N PRO A 86 12.90 -12.66 -6.29
CA PRO A 86 13.55 -11.36 -6.36
C PRO A 86 13.17 -10.64 -7.64
N ALA A 87 12.88 -9.34 -7.54
CA ALA A 87 12.54 -8.52 -8.70
C ALA A 87 13.68 -8.55 -9.75
N PRO A 88 13.40 -8.87 -11.02
CA PRO A 88 14.41 -8.83 -12.08
C PRO A 88 15.01 -7.43 -12.22
N GLU A 89 16.25 -7.34 -12.68
CA GLU A 89 16.96 -6.05 -12.87
C GLU A 89 16.17 -5.06 -13.73
N ALA A 90 15.52 -5.57 -14.79
CA ALA A 90 14.64 -4.79 -15.64
C ALA A 90 13.48 -4.14 -14.87
N LEU A 91 12.90 -4.83 -13.89
CA LEU A 91 11.82 -4.30 -13.06
C LEU A 91 12.36 -3.29 -12.04
N LYS A 92 13.51 -3.55 -11.42
CA LYS A 92 14.17 -2.60 -10.50
C LYS A 92 14.43 -1.25 -11.16
N ARG A 93 14.91 -1.26 -12.42
CA ARG A 93 15.08 -0.03 -13.21
C ARG A 93 13.76 0.70 -13.45
N GLN A 94 12.68 -0.03 -13.71
CA GLN A 94 11.36 0.57 -13.89
C GLN A 94 10.82 1.21 -12.60
N PHE A 95 11.08 0.64 -11.42
CA PHE A 95 10.78 1.29 -10.14
C PHE A 95 11.49 2.64 -9.99
N VAL A 96 12.76 2.74 -10.40
CA VAL A 96 13.51 4.01 -10.41
C VAL A 96 12.81 5.04 -11.32
N HIS A 97 12.39 4.63 -12.51
CA HIS A 97 11.67 5.52 -13.43
C HIS A 97 10.29 5.92 -12.92
N CYS A 98 9.54 5.04 -12.25
CA CYS A 98 8.27 5.37 -11.62
C CYS A 98 8.43 6.45 -10.54
N LYS A 99 9.45 6.31 -9.67
CA LYS A 99 9.77 7.32 -8.64
C LYS A 99 10.15 8.66 -9.28
N ALA A 100 11.00 8.64 -10.31
CA ALA A 100 11.41 9.83 -11.04
C ALA A 100 10.21 10.54 -11.71
N LEU A 101 9.28 9.78 -12.28
CA LEU A 101 8.04 10.31 -12.86
C LEU A 101 7.17 11.00 -11.80
N CYS A 102 6.99 10.38 -10.63
CA CYS A 102 6.25 10.99 -9.52
C CYS A 102 6.88 12.30 -9.05
N ALA A 103 8.21 12.32 -8.88
CA ALA A 103 8.95 13.53 -8.50
C ALA A 103 8.80 14.64 -9.57
N ALA A 104 8.93 14.30 -10.86
CA ALA A 104 8.75 15.24 -11.97
C ALA A 104 7.34 15.85 -12.01
N LEU A 105 6.31 15.10 -11.57
CA LEU A 105 4.92 15.57 -11.46
C LEU A 105 4.63 16.38 -10.20
N GLY A 106 5.64 16.62 -9.35
CA GLY A 106 5.54 17.35 -8.08
C GLY A 106 4.87 16.54 -6.96
N LEU A 107 4.82 15.21 -7.06
CA LEU A 107 4.20 14.35 -6.05
C LEU A 107 5.20 14.02 -4.93
N ALA A 108 4.72 13.92 -3.69
CA ALA A 108 5.54 13.41 -2.60
C ALA A 108 5.83 11.92 -2.82
N VAL A 109 7.10 11.55 -2.89
CA VAL A 109 7.55 10.16 -3.03
C VAL A 109 8.04 9.69 -1.67
N LEU A 110 7.46 8.60 -1.16
CA LEU A 110 7.86 7.97 0.09
C LEU A 110 8.55 6.64 -0.24
N ALA A 111 9.77 6.48 0.23
CA ALA A 111 10.50 5.23 0.13
C ALA A 111 11.54 5.17 1.25
N HIS A 112 11.77 3.98 1.80
CA HIS A 112 12.71 3.78 2.88
C HIS A 112 13.34 2.38 2.81
N HIS A 113 14.60 2.26 3.25
CA HIS A 113 15.36 1.01 3.18
C HIS A 113 15.01 0.00 4.28
N ASP A 114 14.49 0.49 5.41
CA ASP A 114 14.07 -0.34 6.54
C ASP A 114 12.56 -0.55 6.67
N TYR A 115 11.74 0.30 6.05
CA TYR A 115 10.28 0.32 6.19
C TYR A 115 9.62 0.06 4.85
N GLU A 116 8.50 -0.65 4.86
CA GLU A 116 7.73 -0.98 3.67
C GLU A 116 6.80 0.17 3.28
N ALA A 117 6.25 0.14 2.07
CA ALA A 117 5.29 1.15 1.60
C ALA A 117 4.10 1.30 2.56
N ASP A 118 3.63 0.19 3.14
CA ASP A 118 2.52 0.17 4.09
C ASP A 118 2.83 0.92 5.38
N ASP A 119 4.05 0.81 5.89
CA ASP A 119 4.53 1.53 7.07
C ASP A 119 4.65 3.03 6.80
N LEU A 120 5.11 3.41 5.61
CA LEU A 120 5.19 4.81 5.19
C LEU A 120 3.78 5.41 5.03
N ILE A 121 2.83 4.65 4.48
CA ILE A 121 1.42 5.04 4.39
C ILE A 121 0.81 5.19 5.78
N GLY A 122 1.01 4.20 6.67
CA GLY A 122 0.53 4.21 8.04
C GLY A 122 1.03 5.41 8.83
N SER A 123 2.34 5.66 8.75
CA SER A 123 3.00 6.78 9.43
C SER A 123 2.55 8.12 8.86
N ALA A 124 2.46 8.26 7.54
CA ALA A 124 1.94 9.47 6.89
C ALA A 124 0.51 9.78 7.32
N LEU A 125 -0.35 8.76 7.35
CA LEU A 125 -1.73 8.91 7.78
C LEU A 125 -1.82 9.27 9.26
N HIS A 126 -1.02 8.61 10.11
CA HIS A 126 -0.97 8.85 11.55
C HIS A 126 -0.64 10.31 11.89
N VAL A 127 0.39 10.88 11.27
CA VAL A 127 0.81 12.27 11.50
C VAL A 127 -0.28 13.28 11.08
N HIS A 128 -1.12 12.93 10.09
CA HIS A 128 -2.12 13.85 9.53
C HIS A 128 -3.55 13.65 10.06
N ARG A 129 -3.78 12.72 11.00
CA ARG A 129 -5.10 12.39 11.55
C ARG A 129 -5.91 13.58 12.04
N GLY A 130 -5.25 14.56 12.67
CA GLY A 130 -5.93 15.74 13.20
C GLY A 130 -6.41 16.74 12.15
N SER A 131 -6.03 16.57 10.88
CA SER A 131 -6.26 17.56 9.83
C SER A 131 -6.84 17.01 8.52
N HIS A 132 -6.68 15.70 8.27
CA HIS A 132 -7.10 15.08 7.01
C HIS A 132 -7.82 13.76 7.26
N ARG A 133 -8.77 13.43 6.37
CA ARG A 133 -9.22 12.04 6.18
C ARG A 133 -8.28 11.32 5.22
N GLY A 134 -8.00 10.05 5.48
CA GLY A 134 -7.20 9.21 4.59
C GLY A 134 -8.03 8.65 3.44
N VAL A 135 -7.47 8.69 2.24
CA VAL A 135 -7.89 7.86 1.10
C VAL A 135 -6.70 7.00 0.73
N ILE A 136 -6.73 5.74 1.14
CA ILE A 136 -5.66 4.77 0.85
C ILE A 136 -5.97 4.08 -0.47
N ILE A 137 -5.10 4.21 -1.46
CA ILE A 137 -5.27 3.64 -2.80
C ILE A 137 -4.44 2.36 -2.86
N SER A 138 -5.02 1.26 -2.39
CA SER A 138 -4.45 -0.08 -2.43
C SER A 138 -5.55 -1.14 -2.36
N ALA A 139 -5.28 -2.31 -2.93
CA ALA A 139 -6.09 -3.50 -2.73
C ALA A 139 -5.59 -4.38 -1.55
N ASP A 140 -4.47 -4.00 -0.91
CA ASP A 140 -3.90 -4.78 0.18
C ASP A 140 -4.78 -4.71 1.43
N LYS A 141 -5.19 -5.87 1.94
CA LYS A 141 -6.04 -5.97 3.11
C LYS A 141 -5.33 -5.48 4.38
N ASP A 142 -4.00 -5.49 4.41
CA ASP A 142 -3.22 -5.17 5.61
C ASP A 142 -3.39 -3.69 5.98
N LEU A 143 -3.46 -2.82 4.96
CA LEU A 143 -3.75 -1.40 5.09
C LEU A 143 -5.15 -1.11 5.68
N SER A 144 -6.09 -2.06 5.63
CA SER A 144 -7.41 -1.88 6.26
C SER A 144 -7.32 -1.74 7.78
N GLN A 145 -6.21 -2.13 8.41
CA GLN A 145 -5.98 -1.91 9.84
C GLN A 145 -5.90 -0.44 10.22
N LEU A 146 -5.56 0.41 9.25
CA LEU A 146 -5.38 1.84 9.47
C LEU A 146 -6.70 2.60 9.51
N LEU A 147 -7.79 2.07 8.95
CA LEU A 147 -9.02 2.86 8.74
C LEU A 147 -9.70 3.25 10.06
N LEU A 148 -9.92 4.56 10.22
CA LEU A 148 -10.74 5.17 11.25
C LEU A 148 -12.00 5.79 10.63
N ASP A 149 -12.75 6.54 11.44
CA ASP A 149 -13.90 7.30 10.97
C ASP A 149 -13.49 8.27 9.84
N HIS A 150 -14.31 8.32 8.80
CA HIS A 150 -14.13 9.13 7.58
C HIS A 150 -13.03 8.69 6.62
N ASP A 151 -12.18 7.73 6.99
CA ASP A 151 -11.23 7.16 6.04
C ASP A 151 -11.91 6.26 5.01
N GLU A 152 -11.21 6.06 3.91
CA GLU A 152 -11.58 5.12 2.87
C GLU A 152 -10.34 4.40 2.35
N GLN A 153 -10.49 3.12 2.05
CA GLN A 153 -9.56 2.38 1.21
C GLN A 153 -10.20 2.09 -0.15
N TRP A 154 -9.41 2.20 -1.22
CA TRP A 154 -9.83 2.07 -2.60
C TRP A 154 -8.94 1.10 -3.38
N ASP A 155 -9.51 -0.07 -3.72
CA ASP A 155 -9.00 -0.91 -4.81
C ASP A 155 -9.34 -0.23 -6.14
N TYR A 156 -8.38 0.55 -6.65
CA TYR A 156 -8.53 1.29 -7.90
C TYR A 156 -8.74 0.35 -9.10
N ALA A 157 -8.11 -0.83 -9.08
CA ALA A 157 -8.18 -1.80 -10.17
C ALA A 157 -9.60 -2.31 -10.40
N ARG A 158 -10.33 -2.58 -9.31
CA ARG A 158 -11.71 -3.09 -9.33
C ARG A 158 -12.75 -1.99 -9.10
N ASN A 159 -12.31 -0.75 -8.92
CA ASN A 159 -13.13 0.39 -8.53
C ASN A 159 -14.00 0.09 -7.29
N GLN A 160 -13.41 -0.54 -6.28
CA GLN A 160 -14.11 -0.87 -5.03
C GLN A 160 -13.58 -0.03 -3.89
N ARG A 161 -14.49 0.58 -3.15
CA ARG A 161 -14.18 1.42 -1.99
C ARG A 161 -14.81 0.84 -0.74
N TRP A 162 -14.16 1.03 0.41
CA TRP A 162 -14.70 0.66 1.70
C TRP A 162 -14.16 1.55 2.81
N ASP A 163 -15.02 1.78 3.81
CA ASP A 163 -14.70 2.45 5.06
C ASP A 163 -14.51 1.42 6.19
N VAL A 164 -14.40 1.89 7.43
CA VAL A 164 -14.28 1.05 8.63
C VAL A 164 -15.40 0.00 8.77
N ALA A 165 -16.64 0.32 8.36
CA ALA A 165 -17.76 -0.63 8.39
C ALA A 165 -17.60 -1.69 7.29
N GLY A 166 -17.13 -1.28 6.12
CA GLY A 166 -16.80 -2.16 5.01
C GLY A 166 -15.70 -3.17 5.33
N VAL A 167 -14.72 -2.83 6.21
CA VAL A 167 -13.71 -3.79 6.69
C VAL A 167 -14.38 -4.98 7.39
N LYS A 168 -15.33 -4.71 8.30
CA LYS A 168 -16.06 -5.78 9.01
C LYS A 168 -16.88 -6.64 8.06
N ALA A 169 -17.54 -6.03 7.07
CA ALA A 169 -18.29 -6.77 6.06
C ALA A 169 -17.39 -7.69 5.21
N ARG A 170 -16.16 -7.25 4.91
CA ARG A 170 -15.18 -7.98 4.09
C ARG A 170 -14.46 -9.09 4.85
N HIS A 171 -13.99 -8.80 6.06
CA HIS A 171 -13.07 -9.67 6.80
C HIS A 171 -13.70 -10.33 8.03
N GLY A 172 -14.89 -9.89 8.45
CA GLY A 172 -15.55 -10.38 9.67
C GLY A 172 -14.99 -9.79 10.98
N VAL A 173 -14.01 -8.89 10.89
CA VAL A 173 -13.34 -8.24 12.03
C VAL A 173 -13.30 -6.72 11.83
N HIS A 174 -13.19 -5.97 12.93
CA HIS A 174 -13.04 -4.51 12.86
C HIS A 174 -11.65 -4.11 12.35
N ALA A 175 -11.51 -2.90 11.79
CA ALA A 175 -10.24 -2.37 11.27
C ALA A 175 -9.07 -2.57 12.26
N HIS A 176 -9.22 -2.09 13.50
CA HIS A 176 -8.20 -2.24 14.54
C HIS A 176 -7.84 -3.70 14.91
N GLN A 177 -8.58 -4.70 14.41
CA GLN A 177 -8.36 -6.13 14.66
C GLN A 177 -7.68 -6.84 13.49
N ILE A 178 -7.42 -6.17 12.37
CA ILE A 178 -6.86 -6.82 11.17
C ILE A 178 -5.48 -7.44 11.44
N ALA A 179 -4.59 -6.74 12.14
CA ALA A 179 -3.27 -7.29 12.49
C ALA A 179 -3.41 -8.55 13.36
N ASP A 180 -4.25 -8.52 14.40
CA ASP A 180 -4.54 -9.68 15.26
C ASP A 180 -5.19 -10.83 14.48
N TYR A 181 -6.09 -10.50 13.55
CA TYR A 181 -6.77 -11.47 12.70
C TYR A 181 -5.78 -12.24 11.84
N LEU A 182 -4.87 -11.53 11.16
CA LEU A 182 -3.82 -12.12 10.35
C LEU A 182 -2.80 -12.87 11.20
N ALA A 183 -2.50 -12.39 12.41
CA ALA A 183 -1.63 -13.09 13.35
C ALA A 183 -2.21 -14.45 13.77
N LEU A 184 -3.53 -14.54 13.92
CA LEU A 184 -4.22 -15.77 14.27
C LEU A 184 -4.38 -16.71 13.07
N CYS A 185 -4.87 -16.21 11.93
CA CYS A 185 -5.20 -17.06 10.78
C CYS A 185 -4.07 -17.27 9.77
N GLY A 186 -3.00 -16.50 9.90
CA GLY A 186 -1.88 -16.48 8.96
C GLY A 186 -2.13 -15.61 7.74
N ASP A 187 -1.05 -15.35 7.03
CA ASP A 187 -1.01 -14.72 5.72
C ASP A 187 -0.04 -15.45 4.80
N ALA A 188 -0.56 -16.22 3.86
CA ALA A 188 0.24 -16.96 2.90
C ALA A 188 1.02 -16.05 1.93
N VAL A 189 0.54 -14.83 1.65
CA VAL A 189 1.20 -13.88 0.75
C VAL A 189 2.52 -13.39 1.35
N ASP A 190 2.55 -13.27 2.67
CA ASP A 190 3.68 -12.78 3.46
C ASP A 190 4.45 -13.89 4.17
N ASN A 191 4.10 -15.14 3.88
CA ASN A 191 4.65 -16.33 4.51
C ASN A 191 4.52 -16.33 6.05
N ILE A 192 3.39 -15.82 6.56
CA ILE A 192 3.04 -15.85 7.98
C ILE A 192 2.14 -17.07 8.23
N PRO A 193 2.57 -18.09 9.00
CA PRO A 193 1.80 -19.31 9.17
C PRO A 193 0.51 -19.16 10.00
N GLY A 194 0.46 -18.18 10.90
CA GLY A 194 -0.60 -18.06 11.90
C GLY A 194 -0.51 -19.12 13.01
N VAL A 195 -1.60 -19.30 13.75
CA VAL A 195 -1.71 -20.35 14.78
C VAL A 195 -2.35 -21.60 14.16
N SER A 196 -1.67 -22.75 14.31
CA SER A 196 -2.16 -23.99 13.69
C SER A 196 -3.57 -24.36 14.19
N GLY A 197 -4.48 -24.62 13.25
CA GLY A 197 -5.88 -24.95 13.54
C GLY A 197 -6.79 -23.73 13.80
N VAL A 198 -6.27 -22.50 13.74
CA VAL A 198 -7.07 -21.26 13.81
C VAL A 198 -7.20 -20.70 12.39
N GLY A 199 -8.28 -21.03 11.69
CA GLY A 199 -8.59 -20.41 10.40
C GLY A 199 -9.31 -19.06 10.56
N GLY A 200 -9.48 -18.31 9.46
CA GLY A 200 -10.10 -16.98 9.47
C GLY A 200 -11.47 -16.91 10.18
N LYS A 201 -12.35 -17.89 9.97
CA LYS A 201 -13.65 -17.93 10.68
C LYS A 201 -13.48 -18.05 12.20
N SER A 202 -12.55 -18.89 12.66
CA SER A 202 -12.27 -19.05 14.09
C SER A 202 -11.63 -17.79 14.66
N ALA A 203 -10.66 -17.21 13.95
CA ALA A 203 -10.02 -15.94 14.34
C ALA A 203 -11.06 -14.81 14.48
N ALA A 204 -11.98 -14.67 13.54
CA ALA A 204 -13.04 -13.66 13.60
C ALA A 204 -13.99 -13.87 14.81
N VAL A 205 -14.36 -15.11 15.12
CA VAL A 205 -15.20 -15.40 16.31
C VAL A 205 -14.44 -15.11 17.60
N LEU A 206 -13.16 -15.47 17.69
CA LEU A 206 -12.32 -15.15 18.84
C LEU A 206 -12.22 -13.63 19.04
N LEU A 207 -11.91 -12.88 17.98
CA LEU A 207 -11.77 -11.42 18.05
C LEU A 207 -13.11 -10.71 18.29
N ALA A 208 -14.23 -11.28 17.83
CA ALA A 208 -15.55 -10.77 18.17
C ALA A 208 -15.88 -10.95 19.67
N HIS A 209 -15.39 -12.01 20.31
CA HIS A 209 -15.64 -12.30 21.73
C HIS A 209 -14.65 -11.58 22.67
N PHE A 210 -13.37 -11.57 22.32
CA PHE A 210 -12.31 -11.05 23.20
C PHE A 210 -11.91 -9.61 22.86
N GLY A 211 -12.16 -9.14 21.63
CA GLY A 211 -11.81 -7.79 21.19
C GLY A 211 -10.37 -7.63 20.67
N SER A 212 -9.39 -8.27 21.29
CA SER A 212 -7.99 -8.23 20.87
C SER A 212 -7.23 -9.52 21.17
N LEU A 213 -6.04 -9.67 20.60
CA LEU A 213 -5.13 -10.78 20.89
C LEU A 213 -4.67 -10.78 22.35
N ASP A 214 -4.45 -9.61 22.96
CA ASP A 214 -4.05 -9.54 24.37
C ASP A 214 -5.19 -10.03 25.29
N ALA A 215 -6.41 -9.54 25.07
CA ALA A 215 -7.58 -9.96 25.84
C ALA A 215 -7.92 -11.45 25.65
N LEU A 216 -7.67 -11.99 24.45
CA LEU A 216 -7.77 -13.43 24.18
C LEU A 216 -6.82 -14.22 25.09
N TYR A 217 -5.56 -13.78 25.23
CA TYR A 217 -4.57 -14.48 26.03
C TYR A 217 -4.76 -14.30 27.54
N GLU A 218 -5.29 -13.16 27.98
CA GLU A 218 -5.68 -12.92 29.38
C GLU A 218 -6.83 -13.84 29.81
N ARG A 219 -7.75 -14.15 28.88
CA ARG A 219 -8.95 -14.94 29.13
C ARG A 219 -8.95 -16.27 28.37
N LEU A 220 -7.77 -16.82 28.13
CA LEU A 220 -7.59 -17.99 27.25
C LEU A 220 -8.40 -19.22 27.72
N ASP A 221 -8.61 -19.34 29.03
CA ASP A 221 -9.35 -20.44 29.63
C ASP A 221 -10.86 -20.41 29.32
N GLU A 222 -11.38 -19.31 28.76
CA GLU A 222 -12.74 -19.24 28.25
C GLU A 222 -12.90 -19.92 26.87
N VAL A 223 -11.81 -20.00 26.09
CA VAL A 223 -11.86 -20.51 24.71
C VAL A 223 -12.52 -21.89 24.60
N PRO A 224 -12.20 -22.90 25.44
CA PRO A 224 -12.83 -24.22 25.38
C PRO A 224 -14.36 -24.23 25.49
N PHE A 225 -14.94 -23.20 26.10
CA PHE A 225 -16.37 -23.06 26.35
C PHE A 225 -17.11 -22.28 25.26
N LEU A 226 -16.38 -21.69 24.31
CA LEU A 226 -16.98 -21.04 23.15
C LEU A 226 -17.68 -22.06 22.25
N ARG A 227 -18.75 -21.62 21.60
CA ARG A 227 -19.49 -22.41 20.60
C ARG A 227 -18.72 -22.48 19.27
N LEU A 228 -17.50 -23.02 19.32
CA LEU A 228 -16.59 -23.23 18.21
C LEU A 228 -16.23 -24.70 18.10
N ARG A 229 -16.24 -25.23 16.87
CA ARG A 229 -15.82 -26.61 16.63
C ARG A 229 -14.34 -26.75 16.97
N GLY A 230 -13.99 -27.67 17.86
CA GLY A 230 -12.60 -27.91 18.28
C GLY A 230 -12.05 -26.88 19.27
N ALA A 231 -12.90 -26.10 19.94
CA ALA A 231 -12.51 -25.02 20.84
C ALA A 231 -11.48 -25.45 21.92
N ALA A 232 -11.67 -26.62 22.54
CA ALA A 232 -10.72 -27.14 23.53
C ALA A 232 -9.32 -27.37 22.94
N GLN A 233 -9.22 -27.99 21.76
CA GLN A 233 -7.94 -28.20 21.07
C GLN A 233 -7.33 -26.87 20.62
N MET A 234 -8.17 -25.92 20.21
CA MET A 234 -7.74 -24.58 19.82
C MET A 234 -7.12 -23.82 21.00
N ALA A 235 -7.71 -23.91 22.20
CA ALA A 235 -7.13 -23.33 23.41
C ALA A 235 -5.75 -23.90 23.73
N VAL A 236 -5.56 -25.21 23.53
CA VAL A 236 -4.23 -25.85 23.66
C VAL A 236 -3.25 -25.28 22.65
N ARG A 237 -3.63 -25.20 21.36
CA ARG A 237 -2.76 -24.65 20.30
C ARG A 237 -2.40 -23.19 20.52
N LEU A 238 -3.36 -22.36 20.92
CA LEU A 238 -3.15 -20.95 21.26
C LEU A 238 -2.15 -20.82 22.41
N ARG A 239 -2.28 -21.66 23.46
CA ARG A 239 -1.35 -21.68 24.60
C ARG A 239 0.07 -22.09 24.17
N GLU A 240 0.19 -23.17 23.39
CA GLU A 240 1.46 -23.69 22.88
C GLU A 240 2.18 -22.72 21.93
N GLN A 241 1.43 -21.96 21.13
CA GLN A 241 1.96 -21.07 20.08
C GLN A 241 1.83 -19.59 20.45
N ARG A 242 1.72 -19.26 21.74
CA ARG A 242 1.55 -17.87 22.20
C ARG A 242 2.63 -16.93 21.68
N GLU A 243 3.90 -17.32 21.82
CA GLU A 243 5.02 -16.50 21.37
C GLU A 243 5.01 -16.28 19.86
N HIS A 244 4.67 -17.32 19.08
CA HIS A 244 4.48 -17.19 17.64
C HIS A 244 3.33 -16.25 17.30
N ALA A 245 2.17 -16.36 17.96
CA ALA A 245 1.05 -15.45 17.70
C ALA A 245 1.41 -13.99 17.97
N LEU A 246 2.17 -13.71 19.03
CA LEU A 246 2.66 -12.37 19.35
C LEU A 246 3.68 -11.88 18.30
N LEU A 247 4.58 -12.74 17.83
CA LEU A 247 5.50 -12.43 16.72
C LEU A 247 4.72 -12.14 15.42
N TRP A 248 3.72 -12.97 15.09
CA TRP A 248 2.88 -12.76 13.91
C TRP A 248 2.14 -11.44 13.99
N ARG A 249 1.63 -11.06 15.17
CA ARG A 249 1.04 -9.73 15.37
C ARG A 249 2.05 -8.62 15.11
N GLN A 250 3.28 -8.78 15.57
CA GLN A 250 4.33 -7.79 15.32
C GLN A 250 4.64 -7.65 13.82
N LEU A 251 4.65 -8.76 13.06
CA LEU A 251 4.84 -8.73 11.62
C LEU A 251 3.65 -8.13 10.87
N THR A 252 2.41 -8.42 11.28
CA THR A 252 1.19 -7.94 10.60
C THR A 252 0.79 -6.51 10.99
N THR A 253 1.37 -5.97 12.06
CA THR A 253 1.13 -4.59 12.50
C THR A 253 1.91 -3.63 11.60
N ILE A 254 1.22 -2.65 11.03
CA ILE A 254 1.83 -1.55 10.28
C ILE A 254 2.45 -0.54 11.24
N ALA A 255 3.68 -0.14 10.99
CA ALA A 255 4.36 0.88 11.77
C ALA A 255 3.73 2.27 11.52
N LEU A 256 3.64 3.07 12.57
CA LEU A 256 3.03 4.42 12.54
C LEU A 256 4.05 5.54 12.81
N ASP A 257 5.31 5.16 12.95
CA ASP A 257 6.45 6.00 13.34
C ASP A 257 7.64 5.88 12.37
N ALA A 258 7.41 5.39 11.16
CA ALA A 258 8.42 5.35 10.11
C ALA A 258 8.87 6.78 9.74
N PRO A 259 10.17 7.01 9.48
CA PRO A 259 10.67 8.33 9.08
C PRO A 259 10.08 8.76 7.74
N LEU A 260 9.50 9.97 7.70
CA LEU A 260 8.93 10.59 6.50
C LEU A 260 9.84 11.70 5.96
N GLU A 261 11.15 11.45 5.91
CA GLU A 261 12.16 12.43 5.53
C GLU A 261 11.90 13.02 4.14
N GLY A 262 12.19 14.32 3.98
CA GLY A 262 12.06 15.02 2.70
C GLY A 262 10.62 15.29 2.24
N SER A 263 9.61 14.89 3.02
CA SER A 263 8.21 15.15 2.69
C SER A 263 7.76 16.56 3.10
N GLN A 264 6.93 17.17 2.27
CA GLN A 264 6.40 18.52 2.53
C GLN A 264 5.33 18.48 3.61
N PRO A 265 5.15 19.56 4.41
CA PRO A 265 4.06 19.65 5.37
C PRO A 265 2.71 19.37 4.68
N GLY A 266 1.90 18.48 5.26
CA GLY A 266 0.61 18.12 4.68
C GLY A 266 0.69 17.25 3.43
N LEU A 267 1.88 16.82 2.99
CA LEU A 267 2.09 16.11 1.72
C LEU A 267 1.46 16.86 0.53
N LEU A 268 1.59 18.19 0.57
CA LEU A 268 1.06 19.06 -0.46
C LEU A 268 1.81 18.82 -1.78
N ARG A 269 1.04 18.60 -2.86
CA ARG A 269 1.58 18.50 -4.21
C ARG A 269 2.32 19.79 -4.58
N GLN A 270 3.56 19.63 -5.01
CA GLN A 270 4.44 20.71 -5.42
C GLN A 270 4.26 21.06 -6.91
N THR A 271 4.88 22.15 -7.33
CA THR A 271 5.01 22.48 -8.75
C THR A 271 5.84 21.39 -9.45
N ALA A 272 5.37 20.95 -10.62
CA ALA A 272 6.07 19.96 -11.44
C ALA A 272 7.36 20.53 -12.05
N ASP A 273 8.30 19.66 -12.35
CA ASP A 273 9.54 19.97 -13.07
C ASP A 273 9.35 19.65 -14.56
N PRO A 274 9.15 20.66 -15.44
CA PRO A 274 8.87 20.43 -16.85
C PRO A 274 10.09 19.90 -17.62
N GLU A 275 11.32 20.21 -17.18
CA GLU A 275 12.54 19.77 -17.85
C GLU A 275 12.77 18.28 -17.57
N LEU A 276 12.68 17.90 -16.29
CA LEU A 276 12.77 16.50 -15.88
C LEU A 276 11.65 15.66 -16.51
N LEU A 277 10.41 16.17 -16.50
CA LEU A 277 9.27 15.49 -17.11
C LEU A 277 9.47 15.31 -18.62
N GLY A 278 9.97 16.34 -19.30
CA GLY A 278 10.27 16.31 -20.73
C GLY A 278 11.33 15.26 -21.07
N GLY A 279 12.43 15.24 -20.32
CA GLY A 279 13.52 14.28 -20.47
C GLY A 279 13.06 12.84 -20.22
N LEU A 280 12.32 12.59 -19.13
CA LEU A 280 11.74 11.28 -18.85
C LEU A 280 10.83 10.80 -19.97
N CYS A 281 9.98 11.68 -20.51
CA CYS A 281 9.11 11.33 -21.61
C CYS A 281 9.87 10.93 -22.88
N GLN A 282 11.02 11.56 -23.15
CA GLN A 282 11.88 11.19 -24.28
C GLN A 282 12.58 9.84 -24.02
N THR A 283 13.21 9.68 -22.86
CA THR A 283 13.92 8.45 -22.49
C THR A 283 12.99 7.24 -22.49
N LEU A 284 11.81 7.37 -21.90
CA LEU A 284 10.82 6.32 -21.77
C LEU A 284 9.93 6.16 -23.00
N ARG A 285 10.13 6.99 -24.03
CA ARG A 285 9.37 7.00 -25.29
C ARG A 285 7.85 7.05 -25.06
N PHE A 286 7.38 7.94 -24.18
CA PHE A 286 5.94 8.16 -24.03
C PHE A 286 5.34 8.70 -25.33
N GLY A 287 4.30 8.03 -25.82
CA GLY A 287 3.60 8.47 -27.03
C GLY A 287 2.95 9.85 -26.85
N PRO A 288 2.63 10.56 -27.96
CA PRO A 288 2.18 11.97 -27.92
C PRO A 288 0.99 12.22 -27.01
N MET A 289 0.02 11.30 -26.98
CA MET A 289 -1.16 11.40 -26.10
C MET A 289 -0.80 11.31 -24.62
N THR A 290 0.02 10.33 -24.22
CA THR A 290 0.44 10.17 -22.82
C THR A 290 1.31 11.34 -22.38
N ARG A 291 2.25 11.77 -23.23
CA ARG A 291 3.08 12.96 -22.97
C ARG A 291 2.21 14.19 -22.71
N ARG A 292 1.27 14.49 -23.60
CA ARG A 292 0.33 15.61 -23.42
C ARG A 292 -0.42 15.52 -22.09
N ARG A 293 -0.99 14.36 -21.76
CA ARG A 293 -1.70 14.16 -20.48
C ARG A 293 -0.80 14.37 -19.26
N LEU A 294 0.48 13.98 -19.32
CA LEU A 294 1.43 14.22 -18.24
C LEU A 294 1.68 15.72 -18.02
N PHE A 295 1.90 16.47 -19.09
CA PHE A 295 2.07 17.93 -19.01
C PHE A 295 0.79 18.64 -18.54
N ASP A 296 -0.38 18.23 -19.05
CA ASP A 296 -1.69 18.74 -18.61
C ASP A 296 -1.93 18.47 -17.12
N ALA A 297 -1.66 17.24 -16.65
CA ALA A 297 -1.80 16.86 -15.24
C ALA A 297 -0.78 17.56 -14.33
N ALA A 298 0.40 17.90 -14.87
CA ALA A 298 1.44 18.67 -14.21
C ALA A 298 1.15 20.18 -14.16
N GLY A 299 0.27 20.69 -15.04
CA GLY A 299 -0.03 22.12 -15.14
C GLY A 299 1.13 22.95 -15.68
N VAL A 300 2.02 22.34 -16.47
CA VAL A 300 3.22 22.99 -17.03
C VAL A 300 3.28 22.82 -18.55
N PRO A 301 3.87 23.77 -19.30
CA PRO A 301 3.97 23.66 -20.75
C PRO A 301 4.96 22.57 -21.17
N ASP A 302 4.69 21.94 -22.31
CA ASP A 302 5.63 21.03 -22.95
C ASP A 302 6.76 21.83 -23.63
N ILE A 303 7.95 21.79 -23.05
CA ILE A 303 9.11 22.63 -23.44
C ILE A 303 10.08 21.94 -24.40
N LEU A 304 9.88 20.66 -24.77
CA LEU A 304 10.73 20.00 -25.78
C LEU A 304 10.01 19.95 -27.14
N PRO A 305 10.70 20.26 -28.25
CA PRO A 305 10.10 20.13 -29.57
C PRO A 305 9.74 18.67 -29.81
N THR A 306 8.47 18.41 -30.12
CA THR A 306 8.08 17.17 -30.79
C THR A 306 8.91 17.09 -32.07
N HIS A 307 9.90 16.19 -32.13
CA HIS A 307 10.58 15.92 -33.38
C HIS A 307 9.51 15.54 -34.40
N SER A 308 9.32 16.42 -35.38
CA SER A 308 8.51 16.17 -36.57
C SER A 308 8.95 14.86 -37.20
N GLU A 309 8.01 13.94 -37.42
CA GLU A 309 8.24 12.75 -38.24
C GLU A 309 8.86 13.18 -39.58
N PRO A 310 9.89 12.46 -40.09
CA PRO A 310 10.33 12.70 -41.45
C PRO A 310 9.19 12.30 -42.41
N ALA A 311 8.91 13.23 -43.34
CA ALA A 311 7.91 13.09 -44.39
C ALA A 311 8.18 11.91 -45.33
#